data_AF-A0A6L7TM18-F1
#
_entry.id   AF-A0A6L7TM18-F1
#
_cell.length_a   1.000
_cell.length_b   1.000
_cell.length_c   1.000
_cell.angle_alpha   90.00
_cell.angle_beta   90.00
_cell.angle_gamma   90.00
#
_symmetry.space_group_name_H-M   'P 1'
#
loop_
_entity.id
_entity.type
_entity.pdbx_description
1 polymer ?
#
loop_
_entity_poly.entity_id
_entity_poly.type
_entity_poly.pdbx_seq_one_letter_code
_entity_poly.pdbx_strand_id
1 'polypeptide(L)'
;MEATLPIIRDLTAAGDSLMWIVGPGDMVSENTSRGIREPQVDGEHITIKADNWRFHLDARLVGRIQFVETYGDLSSHYVRFSDSRSETLLRAYLPKRGQSESGDTPPEGNPVFEDMWARYEGTEGIEYVRREVLMSSFR
;
A
#
# COMPACT_ATOMS: atom_id res chain seq x y z
N MET A 1 17.08 -1.06 0.67
CA MET A 1 16.51 -1.12 -0.69
C MET A 1 16.08 -2.51 -1.15
N GLU A 2 16.77 -3.60 -0.78
CA GLU A 2 16.54 -4.95 -1.35
C GLU A 2 15.07 -5.41 -1.36
N ALA A 3 14.34 -5.26 -0.25
CA ALA A 3 12.90 -5.59 -0.20
C ALA A 3 11.99 -4.48 -0.74
N THR A 4 12.40 -3.21 -0.61
CA THR A 4 11.56 -2.04 -0.94
C THR A 4 11.26 -1.93 -2.43
N LEU A 5 12.29 -1.99 -3.28
CA LEU A 5 12.12 -1.73 -4.71
C LEU A 5 11.28 -2.80 -5.43
N PRO A 6 11.47 -4.11 -5.20
CA PRO A 6 10.62 -5.14 -5.79
C PRO A 6 9.13 -4.94 -5.47
N ILE A 7 8.81 -4.64 -4.20
CA ILE A 7 7.42 -4.42 -3.79
C ILE A 7 6.85 -3.15 -4.44
N ILE A 8 7.63 -2.06 -4.51
CA ILE A 8 7.18 -0.84 -5.21
C ILE A 8 6.92 -1.12 -6.69
N ARG A 9 7.75 -1.92 -7.36
CA ARG A 9 7.53 -2.33 -8.76
C ARG A 9 6.25 -3.13 -8.91
N ASP A 10 6.03 -4.12 -8.05
CA ASP A 10 4.80 -4.92 -8.05
C ASP A 10 3.56 -4.04 -7.83
N LEU A 11 3.63 -3.08 -6.92
CA LEU A 11 2.55 -2.11 -6.67
C LEU A 11 2.30 -1.22 -7.89
N THR A 12 3.33 -0.67 -8.53
CA THR A 12 3.16 0.14 -9.74
C THR A 12 2.63 -0.68 -10.92
N ALA A 13 3.01 -1.96 -11.01
CA ALA A 13 2.56 -2.87 -12.07
C ALA A 13 1.08 -3.28 -11.89
N ALA A 14 0.55 -3.24 -10.66
CA ALA A 14 -0.88 -3.43 -10.40
C ALA A 14 -1.76 -2.27 -10.92
N GLY A 15 -1.13 -1.17 -11.36
CA GLY A 15 -1.73 -0.18 -12.27
C GLY A 15 -2.67 0.84 -11.61
N ASP A 16 -3.55 1.41 -12.45
CA ASP A 16 -4.31 2.63 -12.15
C ASP A 16 -5.32 2.53 -11.00
N SER A 17 -5.61 1.31 -10.56
CA SER A 17 -6.60 1.01 -9.53
C SER A 17 -6.12 1.23 -8.08
N LEU A 18 -4.82 1.49 -7.89
CA LEU A 18 -4.24 1.71 -6.57
C LEU A 18 -4.50 3.13 -6.07
N MET A 19 -4.59 3.25 -4.74
CA MET A 19 -4.56 4.53 -4.04
C MET A 19 -3.30 4.63 -3.17
N TRP A 20 -2.52 5.69 -3.37
CA TRP A 20 -1.28 5.95 -2.63
C TRP A 20 -1.53 7.03 -1.60
N ILE A 21 -1.26 6.70 -0.33
CA ILE A 21 -1.30 7.65 0.77
C ILE A 21 0.13 7.97 1.16
N VAL A 22 0.57 9.21 0.91
CA VAL A 22 1.93 9.68 1.18
C VAL A 22 1.93 10.57 2.42
N GLY A 23 2.87 10.32 3.31
CA GLY A 23 3.12 11.14 4.50
C GLY A 23 2.54 10.57 5.80
N PRO A 24 3.06 11.02 6.95
CA PRO A 24 2.59 10.62 8.27
C PRO A 24 1.38 11.44 8.75
N GLY A 25 0.63 10.88 9.71
CA GLY A 25 -0.18 11.63 10.69
C GLY A 25 -1.06 12.78 10.15
N ASP A 26 -0.84 13.97 10.71
CA ASP A 26 -1.72 15.15 10.69
C ASP A 26 -1.94 15.81 9.32
N MET A 27 -1.16 15.40 8.31
CA MET A 27 -1.38 15.82 6.93
C MET A 27 -0.92 14.72 5.98
N VAL A 28 -1.87 14.19 5.23
CA VAL A 28 -1.63 13.14 4.24
C VAL A 28 -2.05 13.60 2.85
N SER A 29 -1.42 13.02 1.84
CA SER A 29 -1.83 13.17 0.45
C SER A 29 -2.36 11.85 -0.07
N GLU A 30 -3.61 11.83 -0.52
CA GLU A 30 -4.24 10.66 -1.14
C GLU A 30 -4.22 10.81 -2.67
N ASN A 31 -3.64 9.83 -3.36
CA ASN A 31 -3.27 9.95 -4.77
C ASN A 31 -3.76 8.74 -5.57
N THR A 32 -4.60 8.98 -6.57
CA THR A 32 -5.09 7.95 -7.51
C THR A 32 -4.03 7.61 -8.56
N SER A 33 -3.88 6.34 -8.94
CA SER A 33 -2.75 5.88 -9.78
C SER A 33 -2.89 6.07 -11.29
N ARG A 34 -3.73 6.99 -11.77
CA ARG A 34 -3.98 7.13 -13.22
C ARG A 34 -2.69 7.38 -14.01
N GLY A 35 -2.35 6.50 -14.95
CA GLY A 35 -1.14 6.62 -15.76
C GLY A 35 0.15 6.41 -14.97
N ILE A 36 0.09 5.64 -13.88
CA ILE A 36 1.27 5.28 -13.09
C ILE A 36 2.28 4.52 -13.96
N ARG A 37 3.56 4.78 -13.73
CA ARG A 37 4.66 4.25 -14.54
C ARG A 37 5.63 3.46 -13.69
N GLU A 38 6.48 2.66 -14.34
CA GLU A 38 7.62 2.02 -13.70
C GLU A 38 8.43 3.03 -12.87
N PRO A 39 8.82 2.67 -11.63
CA PRO A 39 9.56 3.56 -10.76
C PRO A 39 10.94 3.86 -11.33
N GLN A 40 11.34 5.12 -11.25
CA GLN A 40 12.68 5.54 -11.64
C GLN A 40 13.60 5.47 -10.42
N VAL A 41 14.80 4.90 -10.58
CA VAL A 41 15.75 4.68 -9.48
C VAL A 41 17.02 5.47 -9.74
N ASP A 42 17.43 6.27 -8.76
CA ASP A 42 18.71 6.99 -8.72
C ASP A 42 19.39 6.76 -7.37
N GLY A 43 20.36 5.83 -7.36
CA GLY A 43 20.93 5.29 -6.12
C GLY A 43 19.85 4.67 -5.24
N GLU A 44 19.71 5.19 -4.02
CA GLU A 44 18.69 4.75 -3.04
C GLU A 44 17.37 5.51 -3.14
N HIS A 45 17.25 6.47 -4.07
CA HIS A 45 16.03 7.24 -4.26
C HIS A 45 15.14 6.59 -5.32
N ILE A 46 13.90 6.31 -4.94
CA ILE A 46 12.86 5.77 -5.80
C ILE A 46 11.87 6.90 -6.11
N THR A 47 11.69 7.21 -7.38
CA THR A 47 10.68 8.16 -7.86
C THR A 47 9.48 7.39 -8.38
N ILE A 48 8.33 7.63 -7.76
CA ILE A 48 7.04 7.07 -8.18
C ILE A 48 6.22 8.22 -8.76
N LYS A 49 5.67 8.03 -9.97
CA LYS A 49 4.87 9.06 -10.63
C LYS A 49 3.67 8.48 -11.38
N ALA A 50 2.61 9.27 -11.37
CA ALA A 50 1.45 9.16 -12.23
C ALA A 50 1.34 10.44 -13.07
N ASP A 51 0.25 10.59 -13.83
CA ASP A 51 0.10 11.76 -14.71
C ASP A 51 -0.13 13.07 -13.94
N ASN A 52 -0.69 13.01 -12.73
CA ASN A 52 -1.09 14.18 -11.94
C ASN A 52 -0.28 14.38 -10.65
N TRP A 53 0.58 13.44 -10.26
CA TRP A 53 1.42 13.55 -9.07
C TRP A 53 2.74 12.80 -9.24
N ARG A 54 3.71 13.18 -8.41
CA ARG A 54 4.96 12.44 -8.22
C ARG A 54 5.39 12.57 -6.77
N PHE A 55 6.03 11.54 -6.24
CA PHE A 55 6.75 11.65 -4.98
C PHE A 55 8.07 10.87 -5.05
N HIS A 56 8.94 11.18 -4.10
CA HIS A 56 10.25 10.55 -3.98
C HIS A 56 10.33 9.83 -2.63
N LEU A 57 10.81 8.59 -2.65
CA LEU A 57 11.05 7.76 -1.48
C LEU A 57 12.54 7.49 -1.39
N ASP A 58 13.18 7.90 -0.29
CA ASP A 58 14.50 7.41 0.06
C ASP A 58 14.37 6.03 0.70
N ALA A 59 14.83 5.00 -0.02
CA ALA A 59 14.69 3.60 0.40
C ALA A 59 15.43 3.29 1.70
N ARG A 60 16.42 4.12 2.11
CA ARG A 60 17.13 3.98 3.38
C ARG A 60 16.27 4.34 4.59
N LEU A 61 15.22 5.12 4.39
CA LEU A 61 14.30 5.50 5.46
C LEU A 61 13.32 4.38 5.79
N VAL A 62 13.13 3.40 4.91
CA VAL A 62 12.20 2.28 5.13
C VAL A 62 12.82 1.29 6.12
N GLY A 63 12.26 1.25 7.32
CA GLY A 63 12.66 0.30 8.37
C GLY A 63 11.78 -0.95 8.41
N ARG A 64 10.51 -0.86 7.99
CA ARG A 64 9.55 -1.98 8.06
C ARG A 64 8.54 -1.92 6.91
N ILE A 65 8.20 -3.09 6.37
CA ILE A 65 7.17 -3.24 5.34
C ILE A 65 6.10 -4.20 5.86
N GLN A 66 4.82 -3.83 5.74
CA GLN A 66 3.71 -4.63 6.23
C GLN A 66 2.66 -4.81 5.13
N PHE A 67 2.30 -6.06 4.84
CA PHE A 67 1.09 -6.44 4.12
C PHE A 67 -0.06 -6.44 5.13
N VAL A 68 -1.01 -5.52 4.97
CA VAL A 68 -2.07 -5.30 5.94
C VAL A 68 -3.43 -5.65 5.36
N GLU A 69 -4.11 -6.59 6.00
CA GLU A 69 -5.53 -6.90 5.81
C GLU A 69 -6.30 -6.28 6.99
N THR A 70 -7.30 -5.46 6.67
CA THR A 70 -8.26 -4.95 7.64
C THR A 70 -9.63 -5.55 7.38
N TYR A 71 -10.35 -5.91 8.44
CA TYR A 71 -11.69 -6.48 8.41
C TYR A 71 -12.64 -5.70 9.34
N GLY A 72 -13.95 -5.86 9.16
CA GLY A 72 -14.97 -5.04 9.83
C GLY A 72 -15.58 -3.99 8.88
N ASP A 73 -16.00 -2.85 9.43
CA ASP A 73 -16.76 -1.81 8.71
C ASP A 73 -15.98 -1.20 7.54
N LEU A 74 -14.64 -1.15 7.66
CA LEU A 74 -13.75 -0.56 6.67
C LEU A 74 -12.72 -1.57 6.16
N SER A 75 -13.19 -2.74 5.72
CA SER A 75 -12.33 -3.78 5.17
C SER A 75 -11.45 -3.27 4.01
N SER A 76 -10.14 -3.51 4.06
CA SER A 76 -9.17 -3.00 3.08
C SER A 76 -7.91 -3.85 3.05
N HIS A 77 -7.23 -3.88 1.90
CA HIS A 77 -5.93 -4.52 1.72
C HIS A 77 -4.91 -3.48 1.26
N TYR A 78 -3.78 -3.35 1.96
CA TYR A 78 -2.76 -2.38 1.60
C TYR A 78 -1.36 -2.82 2.02
N VAL A 79 -0.34 -2.28 1.35
CA VAL A 79 1.05 -2.38 1.78
C VAL A 79 1.46 -1.09 2.47
N ARG A 80 2.04 -1.19 3.67
CA ARG A 80 2.52 -0.06 4.47
C ARG A 80 4.04 -0.09 4.55
N PHE A 81 4.66 1.05 4.25
CA PHE A 81 6.08 1.30 4.46
C PHE A 81 6.22 2.25 5.64
N SER A 82 7.04 1.87 6.61
CA SER A 82 7.28 2.67 7.81
C SER A 82 8.77 2.90 8.04
N ASP A 83 9.08 3.97 8.75
CA ASP A 83 10.46 4.23 9.18
C ASP A 83 10.89 3.31 10.34
N SER A 84 12.12 3.45 10.81
CA SER A 84 12.66 2.68 11.93
C SER A 84 11.95 2.94 13.27
N ARG A 85 11.16 4.01 13.37
CA ARG A 85 10.31 4.36 14.52
C ARG A 85 8.87 3.88 14.34
N SER A 86 8.60 3.10 13.30
CA SER A 86 7.26 2.63 12.93
C SER A 86 6.29 3.75 12.52
N GLU A 87 6.78 4.94 12.18
CA GLU A 87 5.97 6.00 11.59
C GLU A 87 5.67 5.69 10.12
N THR A 88 4.43 5.91 9.69
CA THR A 88 4.02 5.61 8.31
C THR A 88 4.67 6.60 7.34
N LEU A 89 5.42 6.09 6.36
CA LEU A 89 5.94 6.87 5.24
C LEU A 89 4.95 6.86 4.08
N LEU A 90 4.42 5.67 3.78
CA LEU A 90 3.59 5.42 2.61
C LEU A 90 2.64 4.25 2.85
N ARG A 91 1.43 4.35 2.30
CA ARG A 91 0.52 3.21 2.12
C ARG A 91 0.08 3.10 0.67
N ALA A 92 0.03 1.89 0.14
CA ALA A 92 -0.52 1.60 -1.17
C ALA A 92 -1.72 0.67 -1.00
N TYR A 93 -2.92 1.22 -1.16
CA TYR A 93 -4.18 0.49 -1.05
C TYR A 93 -4.49 -0.19 -2.38
N LEU A 94 -4.75 -1.49 -2.30
CA LEU A 94 -5.19 -2.29 -3.43
C LEU A 94 -6.70 -2.13 -3.63
N PRO A 95 -7.17 -2.23 -4.89
CA PRO A 95 -8.60 -2.11 -5.17
C PRO A 95 -9.39 -3.17 -4.41
N LYS A 96 -10.53 -2.77 -3.82
CA LYS A 96 -11.50 -3.75 -3.31
C LYS A 96 -12.05 -4.55 -4.49
N ARG A 97 -12.18 -5.87 -4.34
CA ARG A 97 -12.95 -6.68 -5.29
C ARG A 97 -14.39 -6.16 -5.33
N GLY A 98 -14.91 -5.93 -6.53
CA GLY A 98 -16.34 -5.71 -6.78
C GLY A 98 -17.02 -4.73 -5.83
N GLN A 99 -16.90 -3.42 -6.09
CA GLN A 99 -18.05 -2.56 -5.81
C GLN A 99 -19.11 -2.89 -6.86
N SER A 100 -19.94 -3.90 -6.62
CA SER A 100 -21.24 -3.94 -7.30
C SER A 100 -22.08 -2.81 -6.72
N GLU A 101 -22.85 -2.12 -7.57
CA GLU A 101 -23.80 -1.07 -7.15
C GLU A 101 -24.85 -1.58 -6.13
N SER A 102 -24.89 -2.90 -5.86
CA SER A 102 -25.84 -3.57 -4.97
C SER A 102 -25.49 -3.50 -3.47
N GLY A 103 -24.31 -3.00 -3.09
CA GLY A 103 -23.93 -2.89 -1.66
C GLY A 103 -23.63 -4.23 -0.98
N ASP A 104 -23.35 -5.28 -1.76
CA ASP A 104 -22.95 -6.58 -1.21
C ASP A 104 -21.50 -6.54 -0.70
N THR A 105 -21.28 -7.17 0.46
CA THR A 105 -19.96 -7.34 1.05
C THR A 105 -19.02 -7.98 0.02
N PRO A 106 -17.86 -7.36 -0.29
CA PRO A 106 -16.86 -7.97 -1.16
C PRO A 106 -16.52 -9.38 -0.67
N PRO A 107 -16.31 -10.36 -1.57
CA PRO A 107 -15.84 -11.68 -1.16
C PRO A 107 -14.58 -11.53 -0.29
N GLU A 108 -14.46 -12.38 0.73
CA GLU A 108 -13.25 -12.43 1.56
C GLU A 108 -12.01 -12.54 0.68
N GLY A 109 -11.00 -11.74 0.98
CA GLY A 109 -9.72 -11.75 0.28
C GLY A 109 -9.59 -10.78 -0.91
N ASN A 110 -8.35 -10.59 -1.34
CA ASN A 110 -7.99 -9.80 -2.51
C ASN A 110 -6.88 -10.55 -3.26
N PRO A 111 -7.16 -11.12 -4.44
CA PRO A 111 -6.17 -11.94 -5.15
C PRO A 111 -4.88 -11.19 -5.46
N VAL A 112 -4.97 -9.89 -5.77
CA VAL A 112 -3.76 -9.10 -6.04
C VAL A 112 -2.90 -8.99 -4.78
N PHE A 113 -3.54 -8.82 -3.63
CA PHE A 113 -2.85 -8.80 -2.34
C PHE A 113 -2.27 -10.17 -1.97
N GLU A 114 -3.04 -11.24 -2.14
CA GLU A 114 -2.64 -12.62 -1.85
C GLU A 114 -1.48 -13.07 -2.74
N ASP A 115 -1.60 -12.83 -4.05
CA ASP A 115 -0.55 -13.13 -5.04
C ASP A 115 0.73 -12.35 -4.74
N MET A 116 0.61 -11.09 -4.30
CA MET A 116 1.78 -10.32 -3.85
C MET A 116 2.36 -10.87 -2.56
N TRP A 117 1.55 -11.09 -1.52
CA TRP A 117 2.01 -11.61 -0.24
C TRP A 117 2.76 -12.94 -0.40
N ALA A 118 2.23 -13.86 -1.21
CA ALA A 118 2.85 -15.15 -1.49
C ALA A 118 4.28 -15.04 -2.05
N ARG A 119 4.64 -13.93 -2.71
CA ARG A 119 6.01 -13.69 -3.21
C ARG A 119 7.00 -13.23 -2.13
N TYR A 120 6.49 -12.66 -1.04
CA TYR A 120 7.30 -12.03 0.00
C TYR A 120 7.20 -12.72 1.36
N GLU A 121 6.33 -13.71 1.51
CA GLU A 121 6.20 -14.52 2.71
C GLU A 121 7.56 -15.11 3.13
N GLY A 122 7.88 -14.97 4.43
CA GLY A 122 9.16 -15.44 5.00
C GLY A 122 10.37 -14.54 4.74
N THR A 123 10.22 -13.43 4.01
CA THR A 123 11.30 -12.45 3.81
C THR A 123 11.53 -11.62 5.08
N GLU A 124 12.78 -11.51 5.52
CA GLU A 124 13.15 -10.70 6.69
C GLU A 124 12.72 -9.23 6.54
N GLY A 125 12.12 -8.67 7.59
CA GLY A 125 11.66 -7.27 7.60
C GLY A 125 10.33 -7.01 6.88
N ILE A 126 9.68 -8.06 6.34
CA ILE A 126 8.33 -8.01 5.77
C ILE A 126 7.39 -8.82 6.65
N GLU A 127 6.20 -8.26 6.92
CA GLU A 127 5.22 -8.90 7.79
C GLU A 127 3.82 -8.91 7.21
N TYR A 128 3.06 -9.94 7.59
CA TYR A 128 1.61 -9.98 7.43
C TYR A 128 0.91 -9.49 8.69
N VAL A 129 -0.06 -8.59 8.54
CA VAL A 129 -0.80 -8.00 9.66
C VAL A 129 -2.29 -8.03 9.37
N ARG A 130 -3.05 -8.67 10.25
CA ARG A 130 -4.51 -8.69 10.21
C ARG A 130 -5.09 -7.82 11.32
N ARG A 131 -6.03 -6.91 11.02
CA ARG A 131 -6.61 -5.98 12.02
C ARG A 131 -8.12 -5.79 11.87
N GLU A 132 -8.82 -5.82 12.99
CA GLU A 132 -10.21 -5.39 13.04
C GLU A 132 -10.30 -3.86 13.04
N VAL A 133 -11.21 -3.32 12.23
CA VAL A 133 -11.53 -1.89 12.19
C VAL A 133 -13.04 -1.76 12.37
N LEU A 134 -13.42 -1.40 13.59
CA LEU A 134 -14.79 -1.02 13.94
C LEU A 134 -14.89 0.50 13.89
N MET A 135 -15.90 1.04 13.20
CA MET A 135 -16.23 2.44 13.38
C MET A 135 -16.78 2.60 14.79
N SER A 136 -15.95 3.06 15.73
CA SER A 136 -16.47 3.59 16.98
C SER A 136 -17.43 4.71 16.61
N SER A 137 -18.71 4.52 16.90
CA SER A 137 -19.73 5.55 16.66
C SER A 137 -19.22 6.84 17.32
N PHE A 138 -18.88 7.83 16.51
CA PHE A 138 -18.65 9.18 17.03
C PHE A 138 -19.97 9.60 17.69
N ARG A 139 -20.00 9.52 19.02
CA ARG A 139 -21.05 10.09 19.86
C ARG A 139 -20.53 11.39 20.47
#